data_AF-A0A0B8PLB1-F1
#
_entry.id   AF-A0A0B8PLB1-F1
#
_cell.length_a   1.000
_cell.length_b   1.000
_cell.length_c   1.000
_cell.angle_alpha   90.00
_cell.angle_beta   90.00
_cell.angle_gamma   90.00
#
_symmetry.space_group_name_H-M   'P 1'
#
loop_
_entity.id
_entity.type
_entity.pdbx_description
1 polymer ?
#
loop_
_entity_poly.entity_id
_entity_poly.type
_entity_poly.pdbx_seq_one_letter_code
_entity_poly.pdbx_strand_id
1 'polypeptide(L)' 'MPTYAITYIDKDGQTLKSETVLMMNLPAVKRSASSQAPMHTVLIEIKDILGLVIARKVNHTWQRSL' A
#
# COMPACT_ATOMS: atom_id res chain seq x y z
N MET A 1 -2.46 -8.29 16.02
CA MET A 1 -2.52 -7.94 14.57
C MET A 1 -1.58 -6.76 14.35
N PRO A 2 -0.58 -6.86 13.46
CA PRO A 2 0.27 -5.73 13.10
C PRO A 2 -0.54 -4.58 12.48
N THR A 3 -0.02 -3.37 12.65
CA THR A 3 -0.57 -2.14 12.07
C THR A 3 0.24 -1.77 10.84
N TYR A 4 -0.45 -1.39 9.77
CA TYR A 4 0.15 -0.99 8.50
C TYR A 4 -0.43 0.34 8.05
N ALA A 5 0.41 1.23 7.55
CA ALA A 5 -0.02 2.44 6.87
C ALA A 5 0.03 2.22 5.36
N ILE A 6 -1.05 2.50 4.66
CA ILE A 6 -1.19 2.36 3.21
C ILE A 6 -1.35 3.74 2.61
N THR A 7 -0.59 4.04 1.56
CA THR A 7 -0.70 5.27 0.78
C THR A 7 -0.92 4.93 -0.69
N TYR A 8 -1.93 5.55 -1.30
CA TYR A 8 -2.30 5.39 -2.70
C TYR A 8 -1.89 6.66 -3.46
N ILE A 9 -1.12 6.50 -4.52
CA ILE A 9 -0.48 7.60 -5.25
C ILE A 9 -0.84 7.49 -6.73
N ASP A 10 -1.16 8.63 -7.35
CA ASP A 10 -1.46 8.73 -8.77
C ASP A 10 -0.20 8.84 -9.66
N LYS A 11 -0.41 9.03 -10.96
CA LYS A 11 0.67 9.20 -11.95
C LYS A 11 1.49 10.49 -11.76
N ASP A 12 0.90 11.52 -11.17
CA ASP A 12 1.49 12.84 -10.96
C ASP A 12 2.22 12.90 -9.61
N GLY A 13 2.23 11.78 -8.86
CA GLY A 13 2.86 11.67 -7.55
C GLY A 13 2.00 12.20 -6.41
N GLN A 14 0.73 12.53 -6.67
CA GLN A 14 -0.18 13.02 -5.64
C GLN A 14 -0.78 11.88 -4.84
N THR A 15 -0.94 12.11 -3.53
CA THR A 15 -1.60 11.15 -2.65
C THR A 15 -3.11 11.22 -2.86
N LEU A 16 -3.69 10.14 -3.39
CA LEU A 16 -5.14 9.99 -3.57
C LEU A 16 -5.85 9.67 -2.26
N LYS A 17 -5.22 8.81 -1.44
CA LYS A 17 -5.77 8.33 -0.18
C LYS A 17 -4.64 7.82 0.71
N SER A 18 -4.83 7.94 2.03
CA SER A 18 -4.02 7.25 3.03
C SER A 18 -4.92 6.61 4.09
N GLU A 19 -4.53 5.44 4.57
CA GLU A 19 -5.26 4.75 5.64
C GLU A 19 -4.32 3.91 6.52
N THR A 20 -4.72 3.71 7.77
CA THR A 20 -4.04 2.82 8.71
C THR A 20 -4.93 1.63 8.98
N VAL A 21 -4.41 0.41 8.79
CA VAL A 21 -5.17 -0.84 8.95
C VAL A 21 -4.48 -1.78 9.94
N LEU A 22 -5.28 -2.50 10.73
CA LEU A 22 -4.82 -3.64 11.52
C LEU A 22 -5.14 -4.92 10.76
N MET A 23 -4.13 -5.67 10.35
CA MET A 23 -4.30 -6.90 9.56
C MET A 23 -3.40 -8.01 10.07
N MET A 24 -3.74 -9.25 9.74
CA MET A 24 -3.02 -10.42 10.24
C MET A 24 -1.58 -10.50 9.72
N ASN A 25 -1.35 -10.16 8.44
CA ASN A 25 -0.04 -10.25 7.79
C ASN A 25 0.02 -9.40 6.51
N LEU A 26 1.23 -9.20 5.97
CA LEU A 26 1.48 -8.42 4.77
C LEU A 26 0.71 -8.93 3.52
N PRO A 27 0.61 -10.25 3.24
CA PRO A 27 -0.23 -10.74 2.14
C PRO A 27 -1.70 -10.33 2.23
N ALA A 28 -2.30 -10.34 3.44
CA ALA A 28 -3.67 -9.88 3.64
C ALA A 28 -3.81 -8.38 3.32
N VAL A 29 -2.85 -7.56 3.77
CA VAL A 29 -2.79 -6.13 3.47
C VAL A 29 -2.65 -5.89 1.97
N LYS A 30 -1.77 -6.61 1.28
CA LYS A 30 -1.58 -6.48 -0.18
C LYS A 30 -2.87 -6.73 -0.96
N ARG A 31 -3.65 -7.75 -0.57
CA ARG A 31 -4.95 -8.04 -1.17
C ARG A 31 -5.97 -6.96 -0.87
N SER A 32 -6.10 -6.56 0.39
CA SER A 32 -7.03 -5.51 0.81
C SER A 32 -6.73 -4.18 0.12
N ALA A 33 -5.47 -3.73 0.16
CA ALA A 33 -5.03 -2.50 -0.49
C ALA A 33 -5.31 -2.53 -1.99
N SER A 34 -5.09 -3.66 -2.65
CA SER A 34 -5.42 -3.80 -4.08
C SER A 34 -6.91 -3.65 -4.36
N SER A 35 -7.77 -4.15 -3.47
CA SER A 35 -9.22 -4.09 -3.60
C SER A 35 -9.79 -2.71 -3.27
N GLN A 36 -9.10 -1.93 -2.43
CA GLN A 36 -9.56 -0.63 -1.93
C GLN A 36 -8.86 0.55 -2.63
N ALA A 37 -8.02 0.27 -3.63
CA ALA A 37 -7.31 1.29 -4.39
C ALA A 37 -8.30 2.17 -5.18
N PRO A 38 -8.27 3.51 -4.99
CA PRO A 38 -9.04 4.44 -5.81
C PRO A 38 -8.72 4.28 -7.30
N MET A 39 -9.66 4.68 -8.17
CA MET A 39 -9.37 4.83 -9.59
C MET A 39 -8.16 5.75 -9.80
N HIS A 40 -7.34 5.43 -10.81
CA HIS A 40 -6.08 6.12 -11.14
C HIS A 40 -4.89 5.89 -10.18
N THR A 41 -5.01 5.00 -9.21
CA THR A 41 -3.86 4.58 -8.40
C THR A 41 -2.81 3.91 -9.27
N VAL A 42 -1.60 4.48 -9.32
CA VAL A 42 -0.43 3.94 -10.03
C VAL A 42 0.54 3.28 -9.07
N LEU A 43 0.63 3.80 -7.85
CA LEU A 43 1.51 3.30 -6.80
C LEU A 43 0.72 3.07 -5.49
N ILE A 44 0.91 1.92 -4.89
CA ILE A 44 0.50 1.62 -3.51
C ILE A 44 1.77 1.43 -2.68
N GLU A 45 1.94 2.23 -1.63
CA GLU A 45 2.98 2.02 -0.62
C GLU A 45 2.36 1.43 0.65
N ILE A 46 2.99 0.38 1.19
CA ILE A 46 2.67 -0.16 2.51
C ILE A 46 3.87 0.08 3.42
N LYS A 47 3.61 0.75 4.54
CA LYS A 47 4.58 1.05 5.59
C LYS A 47 4.23 0.31 6.87
N ASP A 48 5.25 -0.04 7.65
CA ASP A 48 5.07 -0.52 9.01
C ASP A 48 4.79 0.63 10.00
N ILE A 49 4.70 0.31 11.29
CA ILE A 49 4.46 1.29 12.37
C ILE A 49 5.59 2.30 12.55
N LEU A 50 6.79 2.00 12.06
CA LEU A 50 7.96 2.88 12.12
C LEU A 50 8.05 3.78 10.88
N GLY A 51 7.11 3.66 9.94
CA GLY A 51 7.09 4.39 8.68
C GLY A 51 8.00 3.80 7.61
N LEU A 52 8.59 2.63 7.85
CA LEU A 52 9.45 1.96 6.87
C LEU A 52 8.59 1.34 5.76
N VAL A 53 8.91 1.64 4.50
CA VAL A 53 8.23 1.02 3.35
C VAL A 53 8.64 -0.45 3.24
N ILE A 54 7.69 -1.35 3.47
CA ILE A 54 7.90 -2.80 3.46
C ILE A 54 7.35 -3.46 2.19
N ALA A 55 6.47 -2.78 1.45
CA ALA A 55 6.01 -3.25 0.14
C ALA A 55 5.55 -2.10 -0.75
N ARG A 56 5.71 -2.28 -2.07
CA ARG A 56 5.20 -1.39 -3.09
C ARG A 56 4.49 -2.17 -4.20
N LYS A 57 3.37 -1.64 -4.69
CA LYS A 57 2.72 -2.09 -5.92
C LYS A 57 2.83 -0.98 -6.95
N VAL A 58 3.48 -1.24 -8.08
CA VAL A 58 3.66 -0.27 -9.17
C VAL A 58 2.98 -0.83 -10.41
N ASN A 59 2.10 -0.04 -11.05
CA ASN A 59 1.41 -0.45 -12.28
C ASN A 59 0.85 -1.88 -12.20
N HIS A 60 0.08 -2.15 -11.14
CA HIS A 60 -0.54 -3.45 -10.83
C HIS A 60 0.41 -4.60 -10.41
N THR A 61 1.72 -4.41 -10.43
CA THR A 61 2.69 -5.45 -10.04
C THR A 61 3.26 -5.17 -8.64
N TRP A 62 3.16 -6.14 -7.73
CA TRP A 62 3.86 -6.07 -6.45
C TRP A 62 5.36 -6.25 -6.68
N GLN A 63 6.14 -5.25 -6.28
CA GLN A 63 7.59 -5.33 -6.35
C GLN A 63 8.08 -6.32 -5.28
N ARG A 64 9.04 -7.15 -5.65
CA ARG A 64 9.74 -8.01 -4.70
C ARG A 64 10.62 -7.06 -3.86
N SER A 65 10.40 -7.04 -2.54
CA SER A 65 11.36 -6.43 -1.63
C SER A 65 12.72 -7.12 -1.84
N LEU A 66 13.78 -6.34 -2.02
CA LEU A 66 15.16 -6.81 -2.08
C LEU A 66 15.53 -7.57 -0.80
#